data_AF-A0A835LA85-F1
#
_entry.id   AF-A0A835LA85-F1
#
_cell.length_a   1.000
_cell.length_b   1.000
_cell.length_c   1.000
_cell.angle_alpha   90.00
_cell.angle_beta   90.00
_cell.angle_gamma   90.00
#
_symmetry.space_group_name_H-M   'P 1'
#
loop_
_entity.id
_entity.type
_entity.pdbx_description
1 polymer ?
#
loop_
_entity_poly.entity_id
_entity_poly.type
_entity_poly.pdbx_seq_one_letter_code
_entity_poly.pdbx_strand_id
1 'polypeptide(L)'
;MEKCGVCSENLSEGAHCATCEQWFHYQCAGVTKSGYQRLSKDKKLNWRCVKCKPSETAHPPNSPRPDSESDLTGTEAVLTEIRALSAKFAPLEGLKEEVLALKKEFLDFKSSMNTQFSDVVNEFRSKINEMEQRIVLMDKVQCQVDQLQERIDQLEEGSNRNEQWLRMNNIELKGVPQSNNENLIDIVAKIGARINYPVSKNLINFISRVPSQQKEHFKPIIVGFCNRYIKEDFIAAARYELKTSPLTLELEELELKKLHRIALLK
;
A
#
# COMPACT_ATOMS: atom_id res chain seq x y z
N MET A 1 31.04 -34.79 4.94
CA MET A 1 31.46 -35.79 5.94
C MET A 1 30.37 -36.84 5.99
N GLU A 2 30.70 -38.09 5.68
CA GLU A 2 29.75 -39.19 5.82
C GLU A 2 29.65 -39.58 7.31
N LYS A 3 28.50 -40.15 7.73
CA LYS A 3 28.23 -40.58 9.11
C LYS A 3 28.16 -42.10 9.20
N CYS A 4 28.57 -42.66 10.33
CA CYS A 4 28.52 -44.09 10.57
C CYS A 4 27.08 -44.60 10.68
N GLY A 5 26.71 -45.64 9.92
CA GLY A 5 25.40 -46.29 10.02
C GLY A 5 25.13 -47.07 11.32
N VAL A 6 26.08 -47.11 12.26
CA VAL A 6 25.92 -47.74 13.59
C VAL A 6 25.93 -46.71 14.71
N CYS A 7 27.00 -45.92 14.86
CA CYS A 7 27.13 -44.95 15.96
C CYS A 7 26.72 -43.52 15.60
N SER A 8 26.40 -43.24 14.33
CA SER A 8 26.02 -41.91 13.83
C SER A 8 27.08 -40.80 13.95
N GLU A 9 28.31 -41.13 14.36
CA GLU A 9 29.44 -40.18 14.39
C GLU A 9 30.07 -39.98 13.00
N ASN A 10 30.80 -38.88 12.84
CA ASN A 10 31.48 -38.54 11.58
C ASN A 10 32.61 -39.54 11.28
N LEU A 11 32.77 -39.89 9.99
CA LEU A 11 33.83 -40.77 9.53
C LEU A 11 34.67 -40.12 8.43
N SER A 12 35.99 -40.29 8.53
CA SER A 12 36.99 -39.90 7.52
C SER A 12 37.35 -41.06 6.59
N GLU A 13 37.41 -42.28 7.14
CA GLU A 13 37.62 -43.53 6.40
C GLU A 13 36.80 -44.66 7.05
N GLY A 14 36.29 -45.57 6.23
CA GLY A 14 35.44 -46.65 6.71
C GLY A 14 35.28 -47.80 5.71
N ALA A 15 34.43 -48.75 6.08
CA ALA A 15 33.96 -49.83 5.21
C ALA A 15 32.59 -49.48 4.64
N HIS A 16 32.41 -49.63 3.33
CA HIS A 16 31.15 -49.41 2.64
C HIS A 16 30.42 -50.73 2.40
N CYS A 17 29.15 -50.82 2.80
CA CYS A 17 28.32 -52.01 2.59
C CYS A 17 27.61 -51.96 1.23
N ALA A 18 27.77 -53.01 0.41
CA ALA A 18 27.16 -53.12 -0.91
C ALA A 18 25.62 -53.30 -0.91
N THR A 19 25.01 -53.53 0.26
CA THR A 19 23.56 -53.83 0.36
C THR A 19 22.75 -52.67 0.88
N CYS A 20 23.23 -51.99 1.93
CA CYS A 20 22.54 -50.85 2.53
C CYS A 20 23.17 -49.51 2.14
N GLU A 21 24.25 -49.52 1.36
CA GLU A 21 24.99 -48.33 0.88
C GLU A 21 25.46 -47.37 1.99
N GLN A 22 25.54 -47.88 3.22
CA GLN A 22 26.02 -47.11 4.36
C GLN A 22 27.52 -47.32 4.59
N TRP A 23 28.16 -46.28 5.11
CA TRP A 23 29.54 -46.29 5.58
C TRP A 23 29.61 -46.58 7.08
N PHE A 24 30.64 -47.34 7.46
CA PHE A 24 30.85 -47.77 8.84
C PHE A 24 32.29 -47.55 9.25
N HIS A 25 32.54 -47.10 10.48
CA HIS A 25 33.87 -47.26 11.07
C HIS A 25 34.22 -48.75 11.06
N TYR A 26 35.50 -49.07 10.83
CA TYR A 26 35.96 -50.46 10.80
C TYR A 26 35.54 -51.24 12.06
N GLN A 27 35.67 -50.60 13.23
CA GLN A 27 35.27 -51.18 14.51
C GLN A 27 33.75 -51.44 14.59
N CYS A 28 32.93 -50.49 14.16
CA CYS A 28 31.47 -50.64 14.13
C CYS A 28 31.00 -51.71 13.14
N ALA A 29 31.78 -51.94 12.08
CA ALA A 29 31.58 -53.01 11.12
C ALA A 29 32.11 -54.37 11.57
N GLY A 30 32.81 -54.46 12.72
CA GLY A 30 33.43 -55.68 13.21
C GLY A 30 34.64 -56.15 12.38
N VAL A 31 35.33 -55.24 11.70
CA VAL A 31 36.53 -55.54 10.89
C VAL A 31 37.70 -54.64 11.30
N THR A 32 38.93 -55.08 11.02
CA THR A 32 40.11 -54.23 11.21
C THR A 32 40.40 -53.42 9.95
N LYS A 33 40.96 -52.20 10.10
CA LYS A 33 41.36 -51.35 8.96
C LYS A 33 42.31 -52.09 8.01
N SER A 34 43.33 -52.74 8.54
CA SER A 34 44.30 -53.54 7.77
C SER A 34 43.64 -54.74 7.08
N GLY A 35 42.71 -55.41 7.76
CA GLY A 35 41.96 -56.53 7.18
C GLY A 35 41.08 -56.10 6.00
N TYR A 36 40.35 -55.00 6.15
CA TYR A 36 39.50 -54.46 5.09
C TYR A 36 40.33 -53.92 3.91
N GLN A 37 41.44 -53.24 4.18
CA GLN A 37 42.30 -52.70 3.13
C GLN A 37 42.99 -53.78 2.28
N ARG A 38 43.31 -54.94 2.86
CA ARG A 38 43.89 -56.10 2.16
C ARG A 38 42.91 -56.84 1.25
N LEU A 39 41.60 -56.54 1.33
CA LEU A 39 40.63 -57.13 0.42
C LEU A 39 40.89 -56.64 -1.02
N SER A 40 40.76 -57.56 -1.98
CA SER A 40 40.77 -57.21 -3.41
C SER A 40 39.64 -56.25 -3.74
N LYS A 41 39.76 -55.55 -4.88
CA LYS A 41 38.76 -54.57 -5.33
C LYS A 41 37.35 -55.21 -5.42
N ASP A 42 37.25 -56.41 -5.97
CA ASP A 42 35.98 -57.15 -6.08
C ASP A 42 35.39 -57.53 -4.72
N LYS A 43 36.24 -57.90 -3.75
CA LYS A 43 35.77 -58.21 -2.39
C LYS A 43 35.33 -56.98 -1.62
N LYS A 44 35.91 -55.81 -1.87
CA LYS A 44 35.45 -54.53 -1.29
C LYS A 44 34.11 -54.11 -1.87
N LEU A 45 33.93 -54.24 -3.19
CA LEU A 45 32.68 -53.92 -3.88
C LEU A 45 31.50 -54.79 -3.44
N ASN A 46 31.78 -56.04 -3.04
CA ASN A 46 30.76 -56.99 -2.57
C ASN A 46 30.71 -57.16 -1.05
N TRP A 47 31.46 -56.35 -0.28
CA TRP A 47 31.50 -56.49 1.17
C TRP A 47 30.16 -56.07 1.79
N ARG A 48 29.71 -56.82 2.80
CA ARG A 48 28.44 -56.60 3.49
C ARG A 48 28.67 -56.44 4.98
N CYS A 49 27.95 -55.52 5.61
CA CYS A 49 27.98 -55.33 7.06
C CYS A 49 27.28 -56.52 7.76
N VAL A 50 27.48 -56.62 9.08
CA VAL A 50 26.91 -57.70 9.90
C VAL A 50 25.41 -57.85 9.74
N LYS A 51 24.67 -56.74 9.60
CA LYS A 51 23.19 -56.76 9.40
C LYS A 51 22.78 -57.29 8.03
N CYS A 52 23.64 -57.13 7.02
CA CYS A 52 23.35 -57.51 5.63
C CYS A 52 23.99 -58.84 5.22
N LYS A 53 24.77 -59.47 6.11
CA LYS A 53 25.36 -60.79 5.85
C LYS A 53 24.31 -61.87 6.14
N PRO A 54 23.96 -62.72 5.17
CA PRO A 54 23.05 -63.83 5.43
C PRO A 54 23.68 -64.79 6.45
N SER A 55 22.88 -65.23 7.42
CA SER A 55 23.30 -66.19 8.45
C SER A 55 23.41 -67.58 7.81
N GLU A 56 24.62 -67.98 7.40
CA GLU A 56 24.91 -69.35 6.97
C GLU A 56 25.01 -70.26 8.20
N THR A 57 23.89 -70.85 8.59
CA THR A 57 23.86 -72.03 9.47
C THR A 57 22.94 -73.07 8.86
N ALA A 58 23.51 -73.98 8.07
CA ALA A 58 23.20 -75.42 8.07
C ALA A 58 23.83 -76.09 6.82
N HIS A 59 25.02 -76.65 6.98
CA HIS A 59 25.42 -77.82 6.21
C HIS A 59 24.70 -79.05 6.79
N PRO A 60 24.07 -79.92 5.99
CA PRO A 60 23.83 -81.30 6.39
C PRO A 60 24.98 -82.21 5.90
N PRO A 61 25.38 -83.22 6.70
CA PRO A 61 26.37 -84.22 6.29
C PRO A 61 25.75 -85.35 5.44
N ASN A 62 26.66 -86.05 4.76
CA ASN A 62 26.48 -87.20 3.85
C ASN A 62 25.56 -88.35 4.33
N SER A 63 24.72 -88.84 3.39
CA SER A 63 24.31 -90.23 3.02
C SER A 63 23.84 -91.26 4.09
N PRO A 64 23.12 -92.36 3.73
CA PRO A 64 22.76 -92.87 2.39
C PRO A 64 21.26 -93.24 2.18
N ARG A 65 20.90 -93.47 0.91
CA ARG A 65 19.70 -94.19 0.43
C ARG A 65 19.61 -95.61 1.03
N PRO A 66 18.40 -96.18 1.24
CA PRO A 66 17.75 -96.90 0.13
C PRO A 66 16.22 -96.78 0.03
N ASP A 67 15.77 -96.85 -1.22
CA ASP A 67 14.63 -97.58 -1.77
C ASP A 67 13.23 -97.54 -1.12
N SER A 68 12.33 -96.95 -1.92
CA SER A 68 11.02 -97.48 -2.30
C SER A 68 9.82 -97.33 -1.37
N GLU A 69 8.83 -96.65 -1.97
CA GLU A 69 7.38 -96.73 -1.78
C GLU A 69 6.69 -95.87 -0.71
N SER A 70 5.84 -94.99 -1.27
CA SER A 70 4.67 -94.34 -0.68
C SER A 70 4.88 -93.44 0.53
N ASP A 71 5.01 -92.14 0.27
CA ASP A 71 4.39 -91.18 1.18
C ASP A 71 3.80 -89.99 0.40
N LEU A 72 2.55 -90.16 -0.01
CA LEU A 72 1.72 -89.12 -0.64
C LEU A 72 1.15 -88.14 0.41
N THR A 73 1.41 -88.31 1.71
CA THR A 73 0.76 -87.50 2.76
C THR A 73 1.48 -86.17 3.04
N GLY A 74 2.81 -86.14 2.99
CA GLY A 74 3.59 -84.91 3.23
C GLY A 74 3.49 -83.89 2.10
N THR A 75 3.42 -84.34 0.85
CA THR A 75 3.26 -83.47 -0.33
C THR A 75 1.82 -82.94 -0.47
N GLU A 76 0.81 -83.75 -0.16
CA GLU A 76 -0.60 -83.32 -0.13
C GLU A 76 -0.83 -82.26 0.95
N ALA A 77 -0.26 -82.42 2.16
CA ALA A 77 -0.35 -81.43 3.23
C ALA A 77 0.23 -80.07 2.83
N VAL A 78 1.44 -80.07 2.24
CA VAL A 78 2.08 -78.86 1.72
C VAL A 78 1.28 -78.22 0.58
N LEU A 79 0.73 -79.02 -0.34
CA LEU A 79 -0.14 -78.51 -1.41
C LEU A 79 -1.47 -77.95 -0.89
N THR A 80 -1.95 -78.44 0.25
CA THR A 80 -3.17 -77.94 0.91
C THR A 80 -2.90 -76.58 1.58
N GLU A 81 -1.74 -76.43 2.22
CA GLU A 81 -1.31 -75.15 2.80
C GLU A 81 -1.00 -74.09 1.75
N ILE A 82 -0.41 -74.47 0.61
CA ILE A 82 -0.20 -73.56 -0.54
C ILE A 82 -1.55 -73.10 -1.10
N ARG A 83 -2.53 -74.00 -1.23
CA ARG A 83 -3.90 -73.64 -1.65
C ARG A 83 -4.58 -72.71 -0.63
N ALA A 84 -4.42 -72.95 0.66
CA ALA A 84 -4.97 -72.09 1.71
C ALA A 84 -4.32 -70.69 1.74
N LEU A 85 -3.01 -70.60 1.52
CA LEU A 85 -2.29 -69.33 1.38
C LEU A 85 -2.74 -68.60 0.10
N SER A 86 -2.81 -69.31 -1.03
CA SER A 86 -3.35 -68.76 -2.28
C SER A 86 -4.76 -68.17 -2.10
N ALA A 87 -5.65 -68.85 -1.36
CA ALA A 87 -6.98 -68.35 -1.06
C ALA A 87 -6.95 -67.08 -0.17
N LYS A 88 -6.02 -66.99 0.78
CA LYS A 88 -5.81 -65.79 1.61
C LYS A 88 -5.21 -64.62 0.84
N PHE A 89 -4.43 -64.90 -0.21
CA PHE A 89 -3.82 -63.87 -1.06
C PHE A 89 -4.71 -63.46 -2.26
N ALA A 90 -5.76 -64.21 -2.58
CA ALA A 90 -6.71 -63.84 -3.65
C ALA A 90 -7.27 -62.40 -3.55
N PRO A 91 -7.57 -61.84 -2.36
CA PRO A 91 -8.04 -60.45 -2.23
C PRO A 91 -6.99 -59.37 -2.55
N LEU A 92 -5.68 -59.68 -2.60
CA LEU A 92 -4.64 -58.70 -2.92
C LEU A 92 -4.72 -58.19 -4.35
N GLU A 93 -5.27 -59.00 -5.26
CA GLU A 93 -5.41 -58.57 -6.65
C GLU A 93 -6.50 -57.51 -6.78
N GLY A 94 -7.59 -57.61 -6.01
CA GLY A 94 -8.59 -56.53 -5.89
C GLY A 94 -8.02 -55.27 -5.22
N LEU A 95 -7.21 -55.43 -4.17
CA LEU A 95 -6.52 -54.29 -3.53
C LEU A 95 -5.58 -53.56 -4.50
N LYS A 96 -4.86 -54.30 -5.35
CA LYS A 96 -3.99 -53.74 -6.38
C LYS A 96 -4.78 -52.94 -7.42
N GLU A 97 -5.95 -53.43 -7.82
CA GLU A 97 -6.86 -52.72 -8.73
C GLU A 97 -7.37 -51.42 -8.09
N GLU A 98 -7.79 -51.45 -6.82
CA GLU A 98 -8.20 -50.25 -6.07
C GLU A 98 -7.06 -49.23 -5.93
N VAL A 99 -5.83 -49.67 -5.65
CA VAL A 99 -4.66 -48.78 -5.58
C VAL A 99 -4.35 -48.14 -6.94
N LEU A 100 -4.53 -48.88 -8.04
CA LEU A 100 -4.37 -48.33 -9.39
C LEU A 100 -5.46 -47.31 -9.73
N ALA A 101 -6.71 -47.57 -9.33
CA ALA A 101 -7.81 -46.63 -9.48
C ALA A 101 -7.58 -45.34 -8.68
N LEU A 102 -7.20 -45.45 -7.41
CA LEU A 102 -6.87 -44.30 -6.55
C LEU A 102 -5.70 -43.48 -7.11
N LYS A 103 -4.67 -44.16 -7.65
CA LYS A 103 -3.53 -43.47 -8.28
C LYS A 103 -3.97 -42.69 -9.52
N LYS A 104 -4.91 -43.22 -10.30
CA LYS A 104 -5.48 -42.51 -11.45
C LYS A 104 -6.28 -41.28 -10.99
N GLU A 105 -7.19 -41.45 -10.03
CA GLU A 105 -7.97 -40.34 -9.47
C GLU A 105 -7.06 -39.26 -8.87
N PHE A 106 -5.96 -39.64 -8.22
CA PHE A 106 -4.99 -38.69 -7.69
C PHE A 106 -4.27 -37.91 -8.79
N LEU A 107 -3.93 -38.54 -9.91
CA LEU A 107 -3.33 -37.86 -11.06
C LEU A 107 -4.32 -36.90 -11.72
N ASP A 108 -5.58 -37.31 -11.86
CA ASP A 108 -6.65 -36.48 -12.42
C ASP A 108 -6.94 -35.28 -11.51
N PHE A 109 -7.05 -35.52 -10.19
CA PHE A 109 -7.19 -34.48 -9.17
C PHE A 109 -6.02 -33.51 -9.19
N LYS A 110 -4.77 -34.01 -9.22
CA LYS A 110 -3.57 -33.18 -9.30
C LYS A 110 -3.59 -32.29 -10.54
N SER A 111 -3.98 -32.84 -11.67
CA SER A 111 -4.05 -32.10 -12.94
C SER A 111 -5.12 -31.01 -12.88
N SER A 112 -6.32 -31.35 -12.41
CA SER A 112 -7.43 -30.41 -12.22
C SER A 112 -7.08 -29.28 -11.24
N MET A 113 -6.45 -29.62 -10.12
CA MET A 113 -6.00 -28.64 -9.13
C MET A 113 -4.96 -27.69 -9.71
N ASN A 114 -4.02 -28.21 -10.52
CA ASN A 114 -2.98 -27.39 -11.14
C ASN A 114 -3.56 -26.43 -12.19
N THR A 115 -4.56 -26.87 -12.96
CA THR A 115 -5.28 -25.99 -13.90
C THR A 115 -6.06 -24.90 -13.17
N GLN A 116 -6.84 -25.25 -12.15
CA GLN A 116 -7.59 -24.26 -11.38
C GLN A 116 -6.67 -23.25 -10.70
N PHE A 117 -5.56 -23.71 -10.12
CA PHE A 117 -4.58 -22.84 -9.50
C PHE A 117 -3.94 -21.89 -10.52
N SER A 118 -3.58 -22.39 -11.70
CA SER A 118 -3.07 -21.55 -12.80
C SER A 118 -4.07 -20.49 -13.23
N ASP A 119 -5.33 -20.85 -13.40
CA ASP A 119 -6.39 -19.91 -13.82
C ASP A 119 -6.60 -18.81 -12.80
N VAL A 120 -6.70 -19.16 -11.51
CA VAL A 120 -6.84 -18.21 -10.42
C VAL A 120 -5.62 -17.28 -10.32
N VAL A 121 -4.41 -17.82 -10.45
CA VAL A 121 -3.18 -17.01 -10.43
C VAL A 121 -3.13 -16.03 -11.62
N ASN A 122 -3.56 -16.46 -12.81
CA ASN A 122 -3.62 -15.61 -14.00
C ASN A 122 -4.68 -14.52 -13.88
N GLU A 123 -5.83 -14.83 -13.28
CA GLU A 123 -6.88 -13.85 -12.99
C GLU A 123 -6.39 -12.80 -11.99
N PHE A 124 -5.77 -13.23 -10.89
CA PHE A 124 -5.20 -12.32 -9.90
C PHE A 124 -4.08 -11.46 -10.48
N ARG A 125 -3.19 -12.04 -11.30
CA ARG A 125 -2.16 -11.28 -12.01
C ARG A 125 -2.77 -10.21 -12.91
N SER A 126 -3.83 -10.54 -13.63
CA SER A 126 -4.54 -9.58 -14.49
C SER A 126 -5.16 -8.44 -13.68
N LYS A 127 -5.84 -8.77 -12.57
CA LYS A 127 -6.42 -7.77 -11.66
C LYS A 127 -5.37 -6.86 -11.03
N ILE A 128 -4.22 -7.42 -10.63
CA ILE A 128 -3.10 -6.64 -10.08
C ILE A 128 -2.57 -5.66 -11.12
N ASN A 129 -2.36 -6.11 -12.36
CA ASN A 129 -1.90 -5.23 -13.44
C ASN A 129 -2.91 -4.10 -13.72
N GLU A 130 -4.21 -4.39 -13.71
CA GLU A 130 -5.26 -3.37 -13.87
C GLU A 130 -5.24 -2.36 -12.70
N MET A 131 -5.09 -2.85 -11.46
CA MET A 131 -4.98 -1.99 -10.29
C MET A 131 -3.73 -1.10 -10.34
N GLU A 132 -2.57 -1.64 -10.73
CA GLU A 132 -1.35 -0.86 -10.93
C GLU A 132 -1.54 0.24 -11.97
N GLN A 133 -2.16 -0.08 -13.12
CA GLN A 133 -2.47 0.92 -14.15
C GLN A 133 -3.40 2.03 -13.63
N ARG A 134 -4.40 1.67 -12.82
CA ARG A 134 -5.31 2.64 -12.20
C ARG A 134 -4.60 3.53 -11.18
N ILE A 135 -3.65 3.00 -10.42
CA ILE A 135 -2.83 3.78 -9.48
C ILE A 135 -2.01 4.83 -10.25
N VAL A 136 -1.33 4.43 -11.33
CA VAL A 136 -0.57 5.38 -12.16
C VAL A 136 -1.47 6.49 -12.75
N LEU A 137 -2.68 6.15 -13.16
CA LEU A 137 -3.64 7.15 -13.64
C LEU A 137 -4.08 8.09 -12.50
N MET A 138 -4.33 7.56 -11.31
CA MET A 138 -4.70 8.33 -10.14
C MET A 138 -3.62 9.36 -9.77
N ASP A 139 -2.34 8.96 -9.81
CA ASP A 139 -1.22 9.87 -9.54
C ASP A 139 -1.15 11.01 -10.57
N LYS A 140 -1.42 10.71 -11.85
CA LYS A 140 -1.47 11.73 -12.90
C LYS A 140 -2.61 12.72 -12.69
N VAL A 141 -3.80 12.22 -12.33
CA VAL A 141 -4.96 13.06 -12.03
C VAL A 141 -4.67 13.93 -10.81
N GLN A 142 -4.06 13.38 -9.75
CA GLN A 142 -3.68 14.14 -8.57
C GLN A 142 -2.73 15.30 -8.92
N CYS A 143 -1.70 15.04 -9.72
CA CYS A 143 -0.79 16.09 -10.19
C CYS A 143 -1.52 17.19 -10.98
N GLN A 144 -2.51 16.82 -11.80
CA GLN A 144 -3.32 17.79 -12.54
C GLN A 144 -4.21 18.63 -11.62
N VAL A 145 -4.81 18.01 -10.60
CA VAL A 145 -5.61 18.72 -9.58
C VAL A 145 -4.76 19.75 -8.86
N ASP A 146 -3.55 19.37 -8.43
CA ASP A 146 -2.64 20.28 -7.72
C ASP A 146 -2.23 21.48 -8.60
N GLN A 147 -1.91 21.23 -9.88
CA GLN A 147 -1.58 22.29 -10.85
C GLN A 147 -2.77 23.21 -11.13
N LEU A 148 -3.98 22.67 -11.19
CA LEU A 148 -5.19 23.47 -11.40
C LEU A 148 -5.50 24.32 -10.16
N GLN A 149 -5.33 23.77 -8.96
CA GLN A 149 -5.51 24.52 -7.72
C GLN A 149 -4.53 25.69 -7.62
N GLU A 150 -3.25 25.47 -7.93
CA GLU A 150 -2.25 26.55 -7.95
C GLU A 150 -2.63 27.66 -8.94
N ARG A 151 -3.13 27.29 -10.12
CA ARG A 151 -3.60 28.26 -11.12
C ARG A 151 -4.81 29.05 -10.64
N ILE A 152 -5.75 28.40 -9.95
CA ILE A 152 -6.91 29.08 -9.35
C ILE A 152 -6.42 30.10 -8.32
N ASP A 153 -5.54 29.71 -7.41
CA ASP A 153 -5.01 30.59 -6.38
C ASP A 153 -4.30 31.82 -6.99
N GLN A 154 -3.50 31.61 -8.04
CA GLN A 154 -2.84 32.71 -8.78
C GLN A 154 -3.84 33.65 -9.47
N LEU A 155 -4.90 33.10 -10.05
CA LEU A 155 -5.95 33.88 -10.71
C LEU A 155 -6.77 34.67 -9.69
N GLU A 156 -7.11 34.08 -8.55
CA GLU A 156 -7.82 34.75 -7.46
C GLU A 156 -6.98 35.87 -6.87
N GLU A 157 -5.68 35.66 -6.63
CA GLU A 157 -4.77 36.69 -6.17
C GLU A 157 -4.66 37.83 -7.20
N GLY A 158 -4.52 37.48 -8.48
CA GLY A 158 -4.50 38.45 -9.58
C GLY A 158 -5.80 39.27 -9.66
N SER A 159 -6.95 38.62 -9.51
CA SER A 159 -8.26 39.27 -9.51
C SER A 159 -8.40 40.22 -8.33
N ASN A 160 -8.09 39.77 -7.12
CA ASN A 160 -8.15 40.60 -5.92
C ASN A 160 -7.22 41.82 -6.02
N ARG A 161 -5.99 41.61 -6.51
CA ARG A 161 -5.04 42.71 -6.74
C ARG A 161 -5.59 43.72 -7.76
N ASN A 162 -6.19 43.25 -8.84
CA ASN A 162 -6.79 44.12 -9.85
C ASN A 162 -8.02 44.88 -9.29
N GLU A 163 -8.86 44.22 -8.52
CA GLU A 163 -10.01 44.86 -7.85
C GLU A 163 -9.58 45.94 -6.85
N GLN A 164 -8.51 45.70 -6.09
CA GLN A 164 -7.91 46.71 -5.22
C GLN A 164 -7.33 47.87 -6.03
N TRP A 165 -6.68 47.57 -7.16
CA TRP A 165 -6.13 48.59 -8.06
C TRP A 165 -7.21 49.51 -8.63
N LEU A 166 -8.33 48.94 -9.08
CA LEU A 166 -9.49 49.69 -9.59
C LEU A 166 -10.13 50.60 -8.53
N ARG A 167 -9.97 50.26 -7.25
CA ARG A 167 -10.50 51.03 -6.11
C ARG A 167 -9.47 51.95 -5.47
N MET A 168 -8.23 51.99 -5.97
CA MET A 168 -7.13 52.71 -5.34
C MET A 168 -7.37 54.22 -5.22
N ASN A 169 -8.10 54.80 -6.17
CA ASN A 169 -8.44 56.23 -6.20
C ASN A 169 -9.81 56.52 -5.57
N ASN A 170 -10.48 55.51 -5.01
CA ASN A 170 -11.80 55.66 -4.43
C ASN A 170 -11.71 55.93 -2.93
N ILE A 171 -12.63 56.75 -2.43
CA ILE A 171 -12.89 56.92 -1.01
C ILE A 171 -14.34 56.57 -0.70
N GLU A 172 -14.58 56.09 0.51
CA GLU A 172 -15.91 55.78 1.03
C GLU A 172 -16.28 56.76 2.14
N LEU A 173 -17.37 57.49 1.95
CA LEU A 173 -17.94 58.40 2.94
C LEU A 173 -19.14 57.73 3.61
N LYS A 174 -19.01 57.48 4.91
CA LYS A 174 -20.04 56.86 5.76
C LYS A 174 -20.73 57.90 6.63
N GLY A 175 -21.98 57.62 7.01
CA GLY A 175 -22.73 58.44 7.97
C GLY A 175 -23.31 59.73 7.39
N VAL A 176 -23.29 59.92 6.06
CA VAL A 176 -23.90 61.08 5.42
C VAL A 176 -25.41 60.84 5.25
N PRO A 177 -26.29 61.63 5.92
CA PRO A 177 -27.74 61.49 5.80
C PRO A 177 -28.21 61.56 4.35
N GLN A 178 -29.23 60.78 4.01
CA GLN A 178 -29.80 60.76 2.67
C GLN A 178 -30.96 61.75 2.58
N SER A 179 -31.00 62.54 1.51
CA SER A 179 -32.09 63.48 1.23
C SER A 179 -32.63 63.27 -0.18
N ASN A 180 -33.92 63.58 -0.38
CA ASN A 180 -34.52 63.54 -1.71
C ASN A 180 -33.86 64.63 -2.58
N ASN A 181 -33.42 64.24 -3.78
CA ASN A 181 -32.76 65.13 -4.74
C ASN A 181 -31.44 65.77 -4.23
N GLU A 182 -30.60 64.97 -3.59
CA GLU A 182 -29.29 65.40 -3.10
C GLU A 182 -28.27 65.65 -4.24
N ASN A 183 -27.43 66.68 -4.05
CA ASN A 183 -26.26 66.89 -4.90
C ASN A 183 -25.00 66.37 -4.18
N LEU A 184 -24.53 65.20 -4.61
CA LEU A 184 -23.36 64.55 -4.00
C LEU A 184 -22.07 65.38 -4.16
N ILE A 185 -21.95 66.17 -5.24
CA ILE A 185 -20.77 67.01 -5.48
C ILE A 185 -20.71 68.13 -4.43
N ASP A 186 -21.86 68.75 -4.13
CA ASP A 186 -21.94 69.81 -3.12
C ASP A 186 -21.65 69.28 -1.72
N ILE A 187 -22.08 68.05 -1.42
CA ILE A 187 -21.76 67.36 -0.17
C ILE A 187 -20.24 67.18 -0.03
N VAL A 188 -19.57 66.67 -1.07
CA VAL A 188 -18.11 66.49 -1.05
C VAL A 188 -17.39 67.84 -0.97
N ALA A 189 -17.87 68.87 -1.67
CA ALA A 189 -17.31 70.22 -1.58
C ALA A 189 -17.42 70.80 -0.16
N LYS A 190 -18.56 70.61 0.52
CA LYS A 190 -18.76 71.01 1.92
C LYS A 190 -17.82 70.26 2.87
N ILE A 191 -17.66 68.95 2.69
CA ILE A 191 -16.72 68.14 3.48
C ILE A 191 -15.29 68.64 3.24
N GLY A 192 -14.91 68.85 1.98
CA GLY A 192 -13.60 69.39 1.61
C GLY A 192 -13.29 70.73 2.26
N ALA A 193 -14.25 71.66 2.23
CA ALA A 193 -14.13 72.95 2.93
C ALA A 193 -13.95 72.78 4.44
N ARG A 194 -14.63 71.80 5.07
CA ARG A 194 -14.52 71.55 6.50
C ARG A 194 -13.16 70.98 6.92
N ILE A 195 -12.54 70.15 6.08
CA ILE A 195 -11.20 69.58 6.34
C ILE A 195 -10.05 70.44 5.79
N ASN A 196 -10.35 71.68 5.40
CA ASN A 196 -9.40 72.61 4.79
C ASN A 196 -8.72 72.09 3.51
N TYR A 197 -9.43 71.27 2.74
CA TYR A 197 -9.00 70.76 1.44
C TYR A 197 -10.16 70.88 0.43
N PRO A 198 -10.32 72.04 -0.23
CA PRO A 198 -11.45 72.29 -1.13
C PRO A 198 -11.37 71.39 -2.37
N VAL A 199 -12.43 70.62 -2.62
CA VAL A 199 -12.52 69.70 -3.76
C VAL A 199 -13.44 70.29 -4.84
N SER A 200 -12.87 70.55 -6.01
CA SER A 200 -13.61 70.96 -7.21
C SER A 200 -14.12 69.76 -8.01
N LYS A 201 -15.22 69.93 -8.75
CA LYS A 201 -15.82 68.88 -9.60
C LYS A 201 -14.82 68.23 -10.57
N ASN A 202 -13.86 68.99 -11.10
CA ASN A 202 -12.87 68.51 -12.07
C ASN A 202 -11.89 67.47 -11.48
N LEU A 203 -11.79 67.39 -10.16
CA LEU A 203 -10.93 66.43 -9.46
C LEU A 203 -11.63 65.08 -9.23
N ILE A 204 -12.96 65.04 -9.45
CA ILE A 204 -13.81 63.86 -9.24
C ILE A 204 -14.04 63.18 -10.59
N ASN A 205 -13.66 61.91 -10.68
CA ASN A 205 -13.92 61.06 -11.83
C ASN A 205 -15.38 60.56 -11.81
N PHE A 206 -15.83 60.01 -10.68
CA PHE A 206 -17.22 59.61 -10.49
C PHE A 206 -17.64 59.72 -9.03
N ILE A 207 -18.95 59.84 -8.80
CA ILE A 207 -19.54 59.87 -7.46
C ILE A 207 -20.91 59.18 -7.46
N SER A 208 -21.14 58.29 -6.51
CA SER A 208 -22.41 57.57 -6.40
C SER A 208 -22.65 57.06 -4.98
N ARG A 209 -23.93 56.85 -4.63
CA ARG A 209 -24.27 56.05 -3.45
C ARG A 209 -24.23 54.57 -3.80
N VAL A 210 -23.64 53.76 -2.93
CA VAL A 210 -23.57 52.31 -3.11
C VAL A 210 -24.68 51.63 -2.32
N PRO A 211 -25.41 50.66 -2.92
CA PRO A 211 -26.37 49.85 -2.18
C PRO A 211 -25.70 49.15 -1.00
N SER A 212 -26.25 49.32 0.20
CA SER A 212 -25.84 48.58 1.39
C SER A 212 -26.86 47.50 1.68
N GLN A 213 -26.39 46.31 2.11
CA GLN A 213 -27.28 45.24 2.58
C GLN A 213 -27.99 45.60 3.90
N GLN A 214 -27.40 46.51 4.67
CA GLN A 214 -27.98 46.97 5.94
C GLN A 214 -29.00 48.07 5.66
N LYS A 215 -30.28 47.78 5.92
CA LYS A 215 -31.40 48.69 5.67
C LYS A 215 -31.44 49.91 6.61
N GLU A 216 -30.84 49.81 7.80
CA GLU A 216 -30.92 50.84 8.84
C GLU A 216 -29.87 51.95 8.74
N HIS A 217 -28.86 51.79 7.89
CA HIS A 217 -27.79 52.77 7.74
C HIS A 217 -27.95 53.59 6.45
N PHE A 218 -27.61 54.88 6.54
CA PHE A 218 -27.49 55.71 5.33
C PHE A 218 -26.50 55.06 4.36
N LYS A 219 -26.93 54.91 3.10
CA LYS A 219 -26.11 54.29 2.04
C LYS A 219 -24.80 55.05 1.87
N PRO A 220 -23.63 54.40 1.89
CA PRO A 220 -22.36 55.10 1.76
C PRO A 220 -22.21 55.77 0.39
N ILE A 221 -21.44 56.86 0.34
CA ILE A 221 -21.09 57.54 -0.92
C ILE A 221 -19.67 57.11 -1.30
N ILE A 222 -19.49 56.60 -2.51
CA ILE A 222 -18.18 56.38 -3.10
C ILE A 222 -17.82 57.57 -3.99
N VAL A 223 -16.62 58.11 -3.78
CA VAL A 223 -16.05 59.16 -4.61
C VAL A 223 -14.77 58.61 -5.23
N GLY A 224 -14.74 58.52 -6.56
CA GLY A 224 -13.52 58.19 -7.31
C GLY A 224 -12.83 59.48 -7.74
N PHE A 225 -11.59 59.68 -7.33
CA PHE A 225 -10.79 60.83 -7.77
C PHE A 225 -10.06 60.53 -9.09
N CYS A 226 -9.76 61.58 -9.85
CA CYS A 226 -8.99 61.48 -11.08
C CYS A 226 -7.53 61.04 -10.83
N ASN A 227 -6.99 61.31 -9.63
CA ASN A 227 -5.61 61.02 -9.28
C ASN A 227 -5.50 60.48 -7.85
N ARG A 228 -4.64 59.48 -7.66
CA ARG A 228 -4.31 58.91 -6.35
C ARG A 228 -3.79 59.95 -5.37
N TYR A 229 -2.95 60.89 -5.82
CA TYR A 229 -2.38 61.92 -4.92
C TYR A 229 -3.48 62.78 -4.29
N ILE A 230 -4.48 63.20 -5.08
CA ILE A 230 -5.63 63.98 -4.59
C ILE A 230 -6.38 63.21 -3.50
N LYS A 231 -6.57 61.90 -3.71
CA LYS A 231 -7.22 61.01 -2.75
C LYS A 231 -6.41 60.90 -1.46
N GLU A 232 -5.09 60.71 -1.54
CA GLU A 232 -4.23 60.62 -0.35
C GLU A 232 -4.17 61.94 0.42
N ASP A 233 -4.06 63.08 -0.28
CA ASP A 233 -4.05 64.41 0.33
C ASP A 233 -5.37 64.71 1.03
N PHE A 234 -6.50 64.37 0.39
CA PHE A 234 -7.84 64.48 0.98
C PHE A 234 -7.94 63.64 2.28
N ILE A 235 -7.47 62.39 2.26
CA ILE A 235 -7.46 61.52 3.44
C ILE A 235 -6.52 62.07 4.52
N ALA A 236 -5.35 62.58 4.15
CA ALA A 236 -4.39 63.16 5.08
C ALA A 236 -4.97 64.40 5.77
N ALA A 237 -5.62 65.29 5.02
CA ALA A 237 -6.33 66.45 5.54
C ALA A 237 -7.46 66.04 6.50
N ALA A 238 -8.29 65.06 6.12
CA ALA A 238 -9.35 64.54 6.98
C ALA A 238 -8.81 63.93 8.29
N ARG A 239 -7.70 63.17 8.22
CA ARG A 239 -7.04 62.61 9.41
C ARG A 239 -6.40 63.68 10.29
N TYR A 240 -5.88 64.75 9.69
CA TYR A 240 -5.32 65.88 10.42
C TYR A 240 -6.42 66.63 11.18
N GLU A 241 -7.52 66.97 10.50
CA GLU A 241 -8.65 67.69 11.10
C GLU A 241 -9.27 66.89 12.26
N LEU A 242 -9.38 65.56 12.12
CA LEU A 242 -9.87 64.68 13.18
C LEU A 242 -8.98 64.71 14.45
N LYS A 243 -7.68 64.95 14.29
CA LYS A 243 -6.72 65.05 15.40
C LYS A 243 -6.73 66.43 16.05
N THR A 244 -6.85 67.49 15.27
CA THR A 244 -6.80 68.89 15.75
C THR A 244 -8.13 69.38 16.31
N SER A 245 -9.23 68.84 15.79
CA SER A 245 -10.61 69.15 16.19
C SER A 245 -11.33 67.83 16.48
N PRO A 246 -11.13 67.21 17.66
CA PRO A 246 -11.90 66.01 18.00
C PRO A 246 -13.38 66.37 17.95
N LEU A 247 -14.15 65.63 17.15
CA LEU A 247 -15.58 65.85 16.90
C LEU A 247 -16.38 65.87 18.21
N THR A 248 -16.53 67.03 18.85
CA THR A 248 -17.69 67.35 19.67
C THR A 248 -18.82 67.76 18.71
N LEU A 249 -19.40 66.77 18.05
CA LEU A 249 -20.81 66.85 17.69
C LEU A 249 -21.55 66.36 18.93
N GLU A 250 -22.32 67.23 19.56
CA GLU A 250 -23.31 66.88 20.57
C GLU A 250 -24.33 65.90 19.95
N LEU A 251 -23.99 64.62 19.93
CA LEU A 251 -24.90 63.50 19.68
C LEU A 251 -24.48 62.39 20.64
N GLU A 252 -25.35 62.19 21.62
CA GLU A 252 -25.41 61.17 22.67
C GLU A 252 -24.39 60.02 22.59
N GLU A 253 -23.74 59.77 23.74
CA GLU A 253 -22.62 58.85 24.05
C GLU A 253 -22.77 57.36 23.62
N LEU A 254 -23.74 56.98 22.80
CA LEU A 254 -23.94 55.59 22.37
C LEU A 254 -23.27 55.24 21.02
N GLU A 255 -22.90 56.22 20.19
CA GLU A 255 -22.36 55.98 18.84
C GLU A 255 -20.81 55.96 18.78
N LEU A 256 -20.09 56.40 19.82
CA LEU A 256 -18.62 56.45 19.84
C LEU A 256 -17.94 55.08 19.79
N LYS A 257 -18.68 54.01 20.14
CA LYS A 257 -18.20 52.62 19.98
C LYS A 257 -18.22 52.13 18.53
N LYS A 258 -18.93 52.81 17.61
CA LYS A 258 -18.96 52.46 16.18
C LYS A 258 -17.85 53.11 15.36
N LEU A 259 -17.33 54.26 15.78
CA LEU A 259 -16.19 54.94 15.13
C LEU A 259 -14.83 54.24 15.35
N HIS A 260 -14.70 53.41 16.40
CA HIS A 260 -13.49 52.60 16.63
C HIS A 260 -13.26 51.52 15.56
N ARG A 261 -14.19 51.33 14.61
CA ARG A 261 -14.06 50.40 13.48
C ARG A 261 -13.67 51.08 12.17
N ILE A 262 -13.05 52.26 12.23
CA ILE A 262 -12.49 53.00 11.07
C ILE A 262 -10.97 52.81 10.95
N ALA A 263 -10.36 52.00 11.83
CA ALA A 263 -9.02 51.45 11.64
C ALA A 263 -9.13 49.97 11.26
N LEU A 264 -8.43 49.59 10.19
CA LEU A 264 -8.24 48.22 9.69
C LEU A 264 -9.38 47.65 8.84
N LEU A 265 -9.54 48.15 7.63
CA LEU A 265 -9.77 47.26 6.49
C LEU A 265 -8.80 47.65 5.37
N LYS A 266 -7.95 46.69 5.03
CA LYS A 266 -7.06 46.67 3.86
C LYS A 266 -7.86 46.80 2.58
#